data_AF-F0RCX6-F1
#
_entry.id   AF-F0RCX6-F1
#
_cell.length_a   1.000
_cell.length_b   1.000
_cell.length_c   1.000
_cell.angle_alpha   90.00
_cell.angle_beta   90.00
_cell.angle_gamma   90.00
#
_symmetry.space_group_name_H-M   'P 1'
#
loop_
_entity.id
_entity.type
_entity.pdbx_description
1 polymer ?
#
loop_
_entity_poly.entity_id
_entity_poly.type
_entity_poly.pdbx_seq_one_letter_code
_entity_poly.pdbx_strand_id
1 'polypeptide(L)'
;MNFYKKKEISKVIKYSKNNNLYFLTNKKLFFNEKSFSIFDTPVDGFEIFNNKVYINDWNGNYKIYKTSGEVIEKGEGKAFFHSSNSYLGYQYLKEGNIQEALIDKNEVILNLDIIDKKNSINFSNKNIYCCLINNEIYAYTLPKAKLQWKFELSTLGKFEDRDGNLQNYEVLKFIGAWQNSILVACSGQLVLDINSKTGELNRKWQALPGYGSSAFQGRLQHKIPSTDGFQLDISKSYLYHLAGAFLVTINLVTGKADYQSLKNTLEENVFSGFRWSTGYAEDETHIYTIAEMNRFELGLDYIPQCIVAFNKKTLKIDWHYRFEGDWVKTDIPQLANNKLYQLSGDNTLYIFEKEE
;
A
#
# COMPACT_ATOMS: atom_id res chain seq x y z
N MET A 1 1.25 25.96 5.49
CA MET A 1 1.26 25.12 4.26
C MET A 1 2.38 25.58 3.35
N ASN A 2 3.25 24.66 2.91
CA ASN A 2 4.39 24.97 2.05
C ASN A 2 4.20 24.31 0.68
N PHE A 3 4.49 25.04 -0.39
CA PHE A 3 4.37 24.52 -1.76
C PHE A 3 5.76 24.31 -2.35
N TYR A 4 6.04 23.08 -2.77
CA TYR A 4 7.23 22.78 -3.56
C TYR A 4 6.84 22.59 -5.02
N LYS A 5 6.94 23.68 -5.78
CA LYS A 5 6.72 23.67 -7.23
C LYS A 5 8.05 23.53 -7.96
N LYS A 6 8.44 22.30 -8.27
CA LYS A 6 9.43 22.05 -9.34
C LYS A 6 8.67 21.53 -10.55
N LYS A 7 8.64 22.29 -11.65
CA LYS A 7 7.97 21.92 -12.94
C LYS A 7 8.43 20.56 -13.53
N GLU A 8 9.41 19.90 -12.91
CA GLU A 8 10.06 18.68 -13.40
C GLU A 8 9.65 17.40 -12.66
N ILE A 9 8.84 17.45 -11.59
CA ILE A 9 8.51 16.26 -10.78
C ILE A 9 7.56 15.32 -11.55
N SER A 10 8.09 14.39 -12.33
CA SER A 10 7.24 13.49 -13.13
C SER A 10 6.59 12.36 -12.33
N LYS A 11 7.24 11.91 -11.25
CA LYS A 11 6.79 10.82 -10.37
C LYS A 11 7.48 10.99 -9.02
N VAL A 12 6.73 11.02 -7.93
CA VAL A 12 7.36 10.79 -6.61
C VAL A 12 7.05 9.40 -6.12
N ILE A 13 8.11 8.63 -5.91
CA ILE A 13 8.02 7.24 -5.48
C ILE A 13 8.01 7.14 -3.95
N LYS A 14 8.70 8.06 -3.26
CA LYS A 14 8.78 8.11 -1.78
C LYS A 14 9.23 9.50 -1.34
N TYR A 15 8.40 10.26 -0.63
CA TYR A 15 8.68 11.65 -0.25
C TYR A 15 9.63 11.75 0.94
N SER A 16 9.58 10.84 1.91
CA SER A 16 10.39 10.97 3.12
C SER A 16 10.76 9.64 3.74
N LYS A 17 12.04 9.48 4.08
CA LYS A 17 12.57 8.41 4.95
C LYS A 17 13.77 8.95 5.70
N ASN A 18 13.84 8.77 7.02
CA ASN A 18 14.95 9.24 7.86
C ASN A 18 15.24 10.75 7.70
N ASN A 19 14.24 11.61 7.85
CA ASN A 19 14.37 13.08 7.87
C ASN A 19 14.85 13.75 6.58
N ASN A 20 14.84 13.04 5.46
CA ASN A 20 15.23 13.61 4.17
C ASN A 20 14.10 13.53 3.17
N LEU A 21 13.93 14.58 2.37
CA LEU A 21 12.99 14.62 1.27
C LEU A 21 13.62 13.95 0.05
N TYR A 22 12.98 12.91 -0.46
CA TYR A 22 13.38 12.26 -1.71
C TYR A 22 12.28 12.46 -2.74
N PHE A 23 12.66 12.76 -3.97
CA PHE A 23 11.71 12.75 -5.08
C PHE A 23 12.44 12.51 -6.40
N LEU A 24 11.72 11.96 -7.36
CA LEU A 24 12.25 11.67 -8.67
C LEU A 24 11.66 12.63 -9.69
N THR A 25 12.47 12.97 -10.68
CA THR A 25 12.03 13.46 -11.97
C THR A 25 12.35 12.38 -13.00
N ASN A 26 11.98 12.58 -14.27
CA ASN A 26 12.26 11.60 -15.32
C ASN A 26 13.74 11.28 -15.45
N LYS A 27 14.64 12.19 -15.04
CA LYS A 27 16.08 12.06 -15.24
C LYS A 27 16.93 12.31 -14.00
N LYS A 28 16.32 12.74 -12.88
CA LYS A 28 17.07 13.04 -11.66
C LYS A 28 16.42 12.45 -10.42
N LEU A 29 17.25 11.96 -9.52
CA LEU A 29 16.92 11.73 -8.13
C LEU A 29 17.28 12.99 -7.34
N PHE A 30 16.35 13.51 -6.56
CA PHE A 30 16.60 14.58 -5.61
C PHE A 30 16.66 14.04 -4.19
N PHE A 31 17.64 14.54 -3.45
CA PHE A 31 17.84 14.32 -2.03
C PHE A 31 18.00 15.67 -1.36
N ASN A 32 16.93 16.13 -0.70
CA ASN A 32 16.79 17.52 -0.25
C ASN A 32 17.08 18.49 -1.42
N GLU A 33 18.15 19.27 -1.32
CA GLU A 33 18.57 20.24 -2.34
C GLU A 33 19.50 19.64 -3.41
N LYS A 34 20.08 18.47 -3.16
CA LYS A 34 21.01 17.82 -4.10
C LYS A 34 20.24 17.05 -5.17
N SER A 35 20.82 16.95 -6.37
CA SER A 35 20.26 16.17 -7.47
C SER A 35 21.31 15.30 -8.14
N PHE A 36 20.95 14.08 -8.51
CA PHE A 36 21.82 13.10 -9.16
C PHE A 36 21.15 12.58 -10.42
N SER A 37 21.91 12.45 -11.50
CA SER A 37 21.42 11.87 -12.75
C SER A 37 21.13 10.38 -12.59
N ILE A 38 19.94 9.95 -12.99
CA ILE A 38 19.52 8.55 -12.94
C ILE A 38 19.65 7.89 -14.32
N PHE A 39 18.62 7.20 -14.80
CA PHE A 39 18.60 6.55 -16.10
C PHE A 39 17.90 7.45 -17.13
N ASP A 40 18.09 7.16 -18.41
CA ASP A 40 17.32 7.77 -19.49
C ASP A 40 15.94 7.10 -19.68
N THR A 41 15.77 5.94 -19.06
CA THR A 41 14.59 5.07 -19.03
C THR A 41 13.76 5.29 -17.77
N PRO A 42 12.45 4.97 -17.79
CA PRO A 42 11.60 5.12 -16.62
C PRO A 42 12.07 4.30 -15.42
N VAL A 43 12.05 4.94 -14.25
CA VAL A 43 12.35 4.28 -12.97
C VAL A 43 11.20 3.38 -12.56
N ASP A 44 11.54 2.13 -12.29
CA ASP A 44 10.62 1.10 -11.83
C ASP A 44 10.61 0.98 -10.31
N GLY A 45 11.81 0.83 -9.73
CA GLY A 45 12.00 0.60 -8.31
C GLY A 45 12.86 1.69 -7.67
N PHE A 46 12.48 2.07 -6.44
CA PHE A 46 13.22 2.98 -5.59
C PHE A 46 13.05 2.54 -4.14
N GLU A 47 14.16 2.25 -3.45
CA GLU A 47 14.14 1.96 -2.03
C GLU A 47 15.35 2.54 -1.30
N ILE A 48 15.16 2.85 -0.02
CA ILE A 48 16.24 3.31 0.86
C ILE A 48 16.42 2.26 1.95
N PHE A 49 17.60 1.67 2.04
CA PHE A 49 17.91 0.65 3.01
C PHE A 49 19.35 0.79 3.48
N ASN A 50 19.62 0.60 4.77
CA ASN A 50 20.96 0.72 5.35
C ASN A 50 21.77 1.97 4.92
N ASN A 51 21.14 3.15 4.91
CA ASN A 51 21.73 4.42 4.45
C ASN A 51 22.24 4.40 3.00
N LYS A 52 21.69 3.52 2.17
CA LYS A 52 21.90 3.43 0.73
C LYS A 52 20.58 3.65 0.00
N VAL A 53 20.67 4.22 -1.19
CA VAL A 53 19.54 4.41 -2.11
C VAL A 53 19.70 3.43 -3.26
N TYR A 54 18.71 2.58 -3.47
CA TYR A 54 18.65 1.57 -4.51
C TYR A 54 17.62 2.02 -5.53
N ILE A 55 18.01 2.08 -6.80
CA ILE A 55 17.12 2.46 -7.88
C ILE A 55 17.31 1.52 -9.07
N ASN A 56 16.23 1.13 -9.71
CA ASN A 56 16.25 0.35 -10.96
C ASN A 56 15.25 0.88 -11.99
N ASP A 57 15.55 0.67 -13.26
CA ASP A 57 14.69 1.04 -14.40
C ASP A 57 13.93 -0.16 -14.98
N TRP A 58 13.08 0.09 -15.99
CA TRP A 58 12.35 -0.94 -16.74
C TRP A 58 13.21 -1.88 -17.56
N ASN A 59 14.47 -1.53 -17.82
CA ASN A 59 15.39 -2.37 -18.58
C ASN A 59 16.24 -3.27 -17.66
N GLY A 60 16.00 -3.23 -16.34
CA GLY A 60 16.76 -4.01 -15.37
C GLY A 60 18.14 -3.42 -15.03
N ASN A 61 18.41 -2.18 -15.44
CA ASN A 61 19.57 -1.43 -14.97
C ASN A 61 19.34 -0.99 -13.54
N TYR A 62 20.39 -1.01 -12.72
CA TYR A 62 20.34 -0.51 -11.35
C TYR A 62 21.52 0.39 -11.01
N LYS A 63 21.30 1.28 -10.04
CA LYS A 63 22.31 2.11 -9.41
C LYS A 63 22.09 2.10 -7.90
N ILE A 64 23.17 2.07 -7.14
CA ILE A 64 23.15 2.18 -5.69
C ILE A 64 23.98 3.40 -5.31
N TYR A 65 23.40 4.27 -4.49
CA TYR A 65 24.04 5.48 -3.99
C TYR A 65 24.21 5.37 -2.47
N LYS A 66 25.28 5.97 -1.94
CA LYS A 66 25.23 6.45 -0.54
C LYS A 66 24.19 7.57 -0.46
N THR A 67 23.59 7.77 0.71
CA THR A 67 22.73 8.95 0.95
C THR A 67 23.47 10.29 0.76
N SER A 68 24.81 10.30 0.76
CA SER A 68 25.62 11.47 0.38
C SER A 68 25.51 11.86 -1.10
N GLY A 69 25.08 10.94 -1.98
CA GLY A 69 24.99 11.13 -3.43
C GLY A 69 26.03 10.40 -4.26
N GLU A 70 27.03 9.79 -3.62
CA GLU A 70 28.07 9.02 -4.28
C GLU A 70 27.51 7.70 -4.82
N VAL A 71 27.71 7.41 -6.11
CA VAL A 71 27.39 6.10 -6.69
C VAL A 71 28.40 5.08 -6.18
N ILE A 72 27.91 4.02 -5.52
CA ILE A 72 28.73 2.92 -5.01
C ILE A 72 28.68 1.68 -5.89
N GLU A 73 27.57 1.44 -6.59
CA GLU A 73 27.41 0.31 -7.49
C GLU A 73 26.49 0.68 -8.65
N LYS A 74 26.75 0.14 -9.83
CA LYS A 74 25.83 0.16 -10.96
C LYS A 74 25.97 -1.14 -11.75
N GLY A 75 24.89 -1.59 -12.36
CA GLY A 75 24.91 -2.80 -13.18
C GLY A 75 23.55 -3.09 -13.79
N GLU A 76 23.38 -4.33 -14.24
CA GLU A 76 22.17 -4.81 -14.92
C GLU A 76 21.70 -6.12 -14.28
N GLY A 77 20.45 -6.50 -14.53
CA GLY A 77 19.89 -7.80 -14.16
C GLY A 77 19.47 -7.93 -12.69
N LYS A 78 19.32 -6.81 -11.96
CA LYS A 78 18.74 -6.78 -10.61
C LYS A 78 17.61 -5.77 -10.51
N ALA A 79 16.50 -6.15 -9.91
CA ALA A 79 15.39 -5.26 -9.58
C ALA A 79 15.18 -5.23 -8.05
N PHE A 80 15.38 -4.07 -7.42
CA PHE A 80 15.30 -3.93 -5.97
C PHE A 80 13.89 -3.51 -5.55
N PHE A 81 13.41 -4.05 -4.43
CA PHE A 81 12.10 -3.73 -3.90
C PHE A 81 12.11 -3.66 -2.37
N HIS A 82 11.18 -2.88 -1.83
CA HIS A 82 10.97 -2.85 -0.38
C HIS A 82 10.40 -4.19 0.09
N SER A 83 11.06 -4.84 1.05
CA SER A 83 10.55 -6.05 1.71
C SER A 83 10.06 -5.72 3.12
N SER A 84 10.91 -5.15 3.98
CA SER A 84 10.53 -4.60 5.28
C SER A 84 11.57 -3.62 5.82
N ASN A 85 11.37 -3.12 7.05
CA ASN A 85 12.39 -2.33 7.75
C ASN A 85 13.65 -3.15 8.12
N SER A 86 13.59 -4.48 8.04
CA SER A 86 14.72 -5.37 8.33
C SER A 86 15.42 -5.89 7.10
N TYR A 87 14.76 -5.87 5.94
CA TYR A 87 15.25 -6.50 4.72
C TYR A 87 14.96 -5.65 3.48
N LEU A 88 15.93 -5.60 2.57
CA LEU A 88 15.74 -5.18 1.19
C LEU A 88 15.59 -6.43 0.32
N GLY A 89 14.60 -6.46 -0.57
CA GLY A 89 14.47 -7.55 -1.54
C GLY A 89 15.10 -7.19 -2.88
N TYR A 90 15.57 -8.19 -3.61
CA TYR A 90 15.86 -8.03 -5.03
C TYR A 90 15.58 -9.29 -5.83
N GLN A 91 15.18 -9.09 -7.08
CA GLN A 91 14.99 -10.15 -8.08
C GLN A 91 16.17 -10.16 -9.06
N TYR A 92 16.52 -11.34 -9.56
CA TYR A 92 17.58 -11.52 -10.55
C TYR A 92 17.31 -12.75 -11.43
N LEU A 93 17.95 -12.82 -12.58
CA LEU A 93 17.83 -13.97 -13.48
C LEU A 93 18.93 -15.00 -13.18
N LYS A 94 18.54 -16.27 -13.08
CA LYS A 94 19.45 -17.42 -13.06
C LYS A 94 18.89 -18.50 -13.97
N GLU A 95 19.67 -18.90 -14.97
CA GLU A 95 19.27 -19.96 -15.92
C GLU A 95 17.91 -19.69 -16.59
N GLY A 96 17.65 -18.42 -16.93
CA GLY A 96 16.38 -17.98 -17.53
C GLY A 96 15.19 -17.84 -16.57
N ASN A 97 15.35 -18.22 -15.30
CA ASN A 97 14.30 -18.13 -14.29
C ASN A 97 14.50 -16.91 -13.39
N ILE A 98 13.38 -16.26 -13.01
CA ILE A 98 13.39 -15.20 -12.00
C ILE A 98 13.62 -15.83 -10.63
N GLN A 99 14.68 -15.41 -9.96
CA GLN A 99 15.04 -15.75 -8.59
C GLN A 99 14.84 -14.53 -7.69
N GLU A 100 14.84 -14.76 -6.38
CA GLU A 100 14.64 -13.70 -5.40
C GLU A 100 15.54 -13.92 -4.18
N ALA A 101 16.06 -12.83 -3.64
CA ALA A 101 16.88 -12.84 -2.44
C ALA A 101 16.59 -11.61 -1.58
N LEU A 102 16.94 -11.70 -0.30
CA LEU A 102 16.86 -10.60 0.64
C LEU A 102 18.26 -10.18 1.09
N ILE A 103 18.43 -8.91 1.45
CA ILE A 103 19.63 -8.35 2.05
C ILE A 103 19.23 -7.83 3.43
N ASP A 104 19.92 -8.29 4.47
CA ASP A 104 19.70 -7.83 5.84
C ASP A 104 20.49 -6.54 6.17
N LYS A 105 20.32 -6.00 7.38
CA LYS A 105 21.01 -4.77 7.81
C LYS A 105 22.53 -4.91 7.92
N ASN A 106 23.05 -6.14 8.01
CA ASN A 106 24.47 -6.45 8.00
C ASN A 106 24.99 -6.76 6.58
N GLU A 107 24.15 -6.54 5.57
CA GLU A 107 24.41 -6.78 4.15
C GLU A 107 24.61 -8.27 3.81
N VAL A 108 24.11 -9.17 4.66
CA VAL A 108 24.09 -10.60 4.38
C VAL A 108 22.99 -10.90 3.37
N ILE A 109 23.36 -11.60 2.30
CA ILE A 109 22.44 -12.08 1.27
C ILE A 109 21.78 -13.38 1.73
N LEU A 110 20.45 -13.39 1.72
CA LEU A 110 19.59 -14.51 2.06
C LEU A 110 18.90 -14.97 0.78
N ASN A 111 19.45 -16.01 0.14
CA ASN A 111 18.86 -16.58 -1.06
C ASN A 111 17.59 -17.35 -0.69
N LEU A 112 16.47 -17.03 -1.34
CA LEU A 112 15.23 -17.76 -1.17
C LEU A 112 15.16 -18.85 -2.24
N ASP A 113 14.72 -20.04 -1.86
CA ASP A 113 14.44 -21.14 -2.81
C ASP A 113 13.14 -20.84 -3.57
N ILE A 114 13.14 -19.76 -4.37
CA ILE A 114 12.04 -19.26 -5.19
C ILE A 114 12.46 -19.34 -6.64
N ILE A 115 11.63 -19.99 -7.46
CA ILE A 115 11.84 -20.14 -8.89
C ILE A 115 10.65 -19.57 -9.63
N ASP A 116 10.93 -18.72 -10.61
CA ASP A 116 9.98 -18.16 -11.58
C ASP A 116 8.83 -17.37 -10.94
N LYS A 117 9.14 -16.55 -9.93
CA LYS A 117 8.17 -15.63 -9.32
C LYS A 117 7.87 -14.46 -10.27
N LYS A 118 6.69 -14.53 -10.91
CA LYS A 118 6.23 -13.54 -11.90
C LYS A 118 5.43 -12.37 -11.33
N ASN A 119 4.98 -12.45 -10.08
CA ASN A 119 4.22 -11.38 -9.44
C ASN A 119 5.09 -10.57 -8.45
N SER A 120 4.64 -9.37 -8.13
CA SER A 120 5.27 -8.46 -7.18
C SER A 120 4.67 -8.54 -5.77
N ILE A 121 3.66 -9.37 -5.54
CA ILE A 121 2.95 -9.43 -4.24
C ILE A 121 3.81 -10.19 -3.22
N ASN A 122 4.29 -9.45 -2.24
CA ASN A 122 5.11 -10.00 -1.16
C ASN A 122 4.88 -9.23 0.15
N PHE A 123 5.30 -9.84 1.24
CA PHE A 123 5.30 -9.24 2.56
C PHE A 123 6.47 -9.78 3.36
N SER A 124 7.10 -8.95 4.18
CA SER A 124 8.03 -9.46 5.17
C SER A 124 8.01 -8.69 6.48
N ASN A 125 8.53 -9.36 7.49
CA ASN A 125 8.94 -8.71 8.73
C ASN A 125 10.29 -9.30 9.18
N LYS A 126 10.71 -9.05 10.42
CA LYS A 126 11.98 -9.58 10.93
C LYS A 126 12.11 -11.11 10.97
N ASN A 127 11.01 -11.85 10.92
CA ASN A 127 10.94 -13.29 11.17
C ASN A 127 10.42 -14.12 9.98
N ILE A 128 9.69 -13.51 9.05
CA ILE A 128 9.02 -14.23 7.95
C ILE A 128 9.03 -13.41 6.66
N TYR A 129 9.18 -14.11 5.54
CA TYR A 129 8.97 -13.61 4.19
C TYR A 129 7.82 -14.39 3.55
N CYS A 130 6.80 -13.71 3.06
CA CYS A 130 5.68 -14.29 2.34
C CYS A 130 5.69 -13.78 0.89
N CYS A 131 5.45 -14.68 -0.06
CA CYS A 131 5.29 -14.33 -1.47
C CYS A 131 4.24 -15.21 -2.13
N LEU A 132 3.79 -14.78 -3.32
CA LEU A 132 2.88 -15.56 -4.15
C LEU A 132 3.68 -16.28 -5.25
N ILE A 133 3.40 -17.56 -5.50
CA ILE A 133 3.92 -18.34 -6.63
C ILE A 133 2.75 -19.16 -7.17
N ASN A 134 2.42 -19.04 -8.47
CA ASN A 134 1.32 -19.81 -9.11
C ASN A 134 -0.01 -19.84 -8.33
N ASN A 135 -0.41 -18.70 -7.76
CA ASN A 135 -1.60 -18.55 -6.91
C ASN A 135 -1.58 -19.31 -5.56
N GLU A 136 -0.40 -19.64 -5.07
CA GLU A 136 -0.16 -20.20 -3.73
C GLU A 136 0.67 -19.22 -2.90
N ILE A 137 0.41 -19.16 -1.60
CA ILE A 137 1.20 -18.35 -0.67
C ILE A 137 2.33 -19.20 -0.14
N TYR A 138 3.56 -18.76 -0.34
CA TYR A 138 4.76 -19.38 0.22
C TYR A 138 5.24 -18.53 1.38
N ALA A 139 5.66 -19.19 2.47
CA ALA A 139 6.27 -18.51 3.61
C ALA A 139 7.64 -19.09 3.93
N TYR A 140 8.63 -18.22 4.09
CA TYR A 140 10.00 -18.55 4.42
C TYR A 140 10.36 -17.97 5.79
N THR A 141 11.06 -18.77 6.60
CA THR A 141 11.64 -18.31 7.86
C THR A 141 12.77 -17.32 7.61
N LEU A 142 12.86 -16.26 8.42
CA LEU A 142 13.98 -15.32 8.42
C LEU A 142 14.73 -15.35 9.77
N PRO A 143 16.07 -15.17 9.77
CA PRO A 143 16.94 -14.95 8.61
C PRO A 143 17.34 -16.24 7.87
N LYS A 144 16.84 -17.42 8.26
CA LYS A 144 17.31 -18.72 7.71
C LYS A 144 16.98 -18.93 6.22
N ALA A 145 16.07 -18.15 5.65
CA ALA A 145 15.60 -18.21 4.27
C ALA A 145 15.06 -19.59 3.84
N LYS A 146 14.54 -20.38 4.79
CA LYS A 146 14.00 -21.73 4.51
C LYS A 146 12.50 -21.68 4.37
N LEU A 147 11.98 -22.35 3.33
CA LEU A 147 10.55 -22.58 3.17
C LEU A 147 9.99 -23.23 4.43
N GLN A 148 8.92 -22.66 4.95
CA GLN A 148 8.28 -23.04 6.19
C GLN A 148 6.94 -23.74 5.92
N TRP A 149 6.11 -23.14 5.07
CA TRP A 149 4.82 -23.69 4.67
C TRP A 149 4.38 -23.09 3.34
N LYS A 150 3.38 -23.74 2.73
CA LYS A 150 2.66 -23.26 1.55
C LYS A 150 1.16 -23.29 1.85
N PHE A 151 0.42 -22.35 1.28
CA PHE A 151 -1.04 -22.30 1.37
C PHE A 151 -1.64 -22.21 -0.03
N GLU A 152 -2.38 -23.25 -0.42
CA GLU A 152 -3.03 -23.35 -1.73
C GLU A 152 -4.41 -22.67 -1.69
N LEU A 153 -4.61 -21.60 -2.47
CA LEU A 153 -5.89 -20.89 -2.50
C LEU A 153 -7.05 -21.73 -3.06
N SER A 154 -6.74 -22.76 -3.85
CA SER A 154 -7.73 -23.72 -4.39
C SER A 154 -8.55 -24.42 -3.30
N THR A 155 -7.97 -24.57 -2.10
CA THR A 155 -8.62 -25.17 -0.93
C THR A 155 -9.82 -24.35 -0.42
N LEU A 156 -9.91 -23.07 -0.82
CA LEU A 156 -11.01 -22.18 -0.47
C LEU A 156 -12.25 -22.36 -1.36
N GLY A 157 -12.14 -23.15 -2.43
CA GLY A 157 -13.19 -23.30 -3.44
C GLY A 157 -13.27 -22.11 -4.39
N LYS A 158 -14.48 -21.82 -4.88
CA LYS A 158 -14.76 -20.72 -5.81
C LYS A 158 -15.78 -19.76 -5.22
N PHE A 159 -15.82 -18.53 -5.73
CA PHE A 159 -16.86 -17.56 -5.42
C PHE A 159 -17.60 -17.13 -6.68
N GLU A 160 -18.83 -16.67 -6.53
CA GLU A 160 -19.57 -16.04 -7.62
C GLU A 160 -19.23 -14.55 -7.72
N ASP A 161 -18.83 -14.11 -8.89
CA ASP A 161 -18.64 -12.68 -9.18
C ASP A 161 -19.98 -11.93 -9.30
N ARG A 162 -19.91 -10.66 -9.70
CA ARG A 162 -21.09 -9.79 -9.82
C ARG A 162 -22.09 -10.31 -10.87
N ASP A 163 -21.59 -10.94 -11.93
CA ASP A 163 -22.38 -11.47 -13.03
C ASP A 163 -22.84 -12.91 -12.77
N GLY A 164 -22.30 -13.51 -11.71
CA GLY A 164 -22.65 -14.83 -11.22
C GLY A 164 -21.77 -15.96 -11.74
N ASN A 165 -20.63 -15.64 -12.35
CA ASN A 165 -19.68 -16.66 -12.78
C ASN A 165 -18.82 -17.11 -11.62
N LEU A 166 -18.47 -18.41 -11.61
CA LEU A 166 -17.60 -19.00 -10.60
C LEU A 166 -16.13 -18.68 -10.89
N GLN A 167 -15.49 -17.95 -9.99
CA GLN A 167 -14.11 -17.52 -10.05
C GLN A 167 -13.26 -18.19 -8.97
N ASN A 168 -11.97 -18.39 -9.26
CA ASN A 168 -11.00 -18.78 -8.25
C ASN A 168 -10.64 -17.57 -7.37
N TYR A 169 -10.34 -17.83 -6.10
CA TYR A 169 -9.76 -16.81 -5.24
C TYR A 169 -8.33 -16.47 -5.69
N GLU A 170 -8.00 -15.19 -5.64
CA GLU A 170 -6.68 -14.64 -5.95
C GLU A 170 -6.24 -13.74 -4.79
N VAL A 171 -4.94 -13.75 -4.45
CA VAL A 171 -4.39 -12.81 -3.48
C VAL A 171 -4.28 -11.43 -4.13
N LEU A 172 -4.92 -10.43 -3.51
CA LEU A 172 -4.82 -9.03 -3.94
C LEU A 172 -3.68 -8.31 -3.21
N LYS A 173 -3.53 -8.55 -1.90
CA LYS A 173 -2.40 -8.02 -1.12
C LYS A 173 -2.22 -8.77 0.20
N PHE A 174 -1.02 -8.71 0.74
CA PHE A 174 -0.78 -8.96 2.16
C PHE A 174 -1.11 -7.67 2.94
N ILE A 175 -2.05 -7.73 3.87
CA ILE A 175 -2.48 -6.59 4.67
C ILE A 175 -1.44 -6.30 5.78
N GLY A 176 -0.88 -7.36 6.38
CA GLY A 176 0.16 -7.22 7.40
C GLY A 176 0.28 -8.45 8.30
N ALA A 177 1.06 -8.31 9.37
CA ALA A 177 1.18 -9.33 10.41
C ALA A 177 0.64 -8.82 11.75
N TRP A 178 -0.12 -9.68 12.41
CA TRP A 178 -0.70 -9.45 13.73
C TRP A 178 -0.43 -10.67 14.62
N GLN A 179 0.32 -10.50 15.70
CA GLN A 179 0.75 -11.61 16.56
C GLN A 179 1.37 -12.78 15.76
N ASN A 180 0.76 -13.97 15.79
CA ASN A 180 1.16 -15.15 15.02
C ASN A 180 0.33 -15.32 13.74
N SER A 181 -0.19 -14.23 13.16
CA SER A 181 -1.03 -14.25 11.98
C SER A 181 -0.46 -13.40 10.85
N ILE A 182 -0.65 -13.88 9.62
CA ILE A 182 -0.52 -13.14 8.37
C ILE A 182 -1.93 -12.87 7.86
N LEU A 183 -2.25 -11.59 7.66
CA LEU A 183 -3.54 -11.13 7.18
C LEU A 183 -3.46 -10.90 5.67
N VAL A 184 -4.35 -11.54 4.92
CA VAL A 184 -4.28 -11.57 3.44
C VAL A 184 -5.63 -11.13 2.87
N ALA A 185 -5.60 -10.15 1.97
CA ALA A 185 -6.74 -9.74 1.18
C ALA A 185 -6.80 -10.57 -0.11
N CYS A 186 -7.96 -11.14 -0.38
CA CYS A 186 -8.23 -11.94 -1.57
C CYS A 186 -9.43 -11.39 -2.34
N SER A 187 -9.52 -11.75 -3.62
CA SER A 187 -10.71 -11.50 -4.45
C SER A 187 -11.97 -12.13 -3.84
N GLY A 188 -13.16 -11.78 -4.34
CA GLY A 188 -14.42 -12.31 -3.80
C GLY A 188 -14.76 -11.80 -2.40
N GLN A 189 -14.32 -10.60 -2.05
CA GLN A 189 -14.57 -9.98 -0.73
C GLN A 189 -14.03 -10.82 0.43
N LEU A 190 -12.89 -11.50 0.28
CA LEU A 190 -12.35 -12.42 1.29
C LEU A 190 -11.10 -11.86 1.98
N VAL A 191 -11.10 -11.84 3.31
CA VAL A 191 -9.89 -11.63 4.12
C VAL A 191 -9.56 -12.92 4.87
N LEU A 192 -8.30 -13.34 4.82
CA LEU A 192 -7.78 -14.51 5.51
C LEU A 192 -6.91 -14.12 6.69
N ASP A 193 -7.03 -14.87 7.78
CA ASP A 193 -6.10 -14.90 8.92
C ASP A 193 -5.40 -16.25 8.92
N ILE A 194 -4.14 -16.26 8.47
CA ILE A 194 -3.33 -17.47 8.33
C ILE A 194 -2.28 -17.48 9.45
N ASN A 195 -2.15 -18.60 10.15
CA ASN A 195 -1.13 -18.77 11.17
C ASN A 195 0.28 -18.64 10.54
N SER A 196 1.05 -17.66 11.00
CA SER A 196 2.39 -17.38 10.47
C SER A 196 3.38 -18.51 10.71
N LYS A 197 3.11 -19.41 11.68
CA LYS A 197 3.97 -20.54 12.01
C LYS A 197 3.63 -21.81 11.23
N THR A 198 2.35 -22.11 11.06
CA THR A 198 1.90 -23.39 10.49
C THR A 198 1.35 -23.27 9.07
N GLY A 199 0.94 -22.08 8.64
CA GLY A 199 0.21 -21.89 7.38
C GLY A 199 -1.27 -22.29 7.49
N GLU A 200 -1.74 -22.71 8.66
CA GLU A 200 -3.15 -23.09 8.86
C GLU A 200 -4.05 -21.85 8.86
N LEU A 201 -5.24 -21.99 8.27
CA LEU A 201 -6.24 -20.94 8.29
C LEU A 201 -6.88 -20.85 9.68
N ASN A 202 -6.65 -19.75 10.39
CA ASN A 202 -7.30 -19.49 11.67
C ASN A 202 -8.76 -19.06 11.45
N ARG A 203 -8.97 -18.06 10.58
CA ARG A 203 -10.27 -17.42 10.34
C ARG A 203 -10.37 -16.87 8.92
N LYS A 204 -11.61 -16.64 8.48
CA LYS A 204 -11.92 -15.88 7.27
C LYS A 204 -13.03 -14.88 7.51
N TRP A 205 -12.96 -13.73 6.84
CA TRP A 205 -14.03 -12.73 6.81
C TRP A 205 -14.48 -12.53 5.37
N GLN A 206 -15.79 -12.56 5.17
CA GLN A 206 -16.40 -12.37 3.86
C GLN A 206 -17.80 -11.78 3.98
N ALA A 207 -18.56 -12.26 4.96
CA ALA A 207 -19.89 -11.75 5.28
C ALA A 207 -19.82 -10.55 6.24
N LEU A 208 -20.73 -9.59 6.02
CA LEU A 208 -21.01 -8.45 6.88
C LEU A 208 -22.50 -8.11 6.78
N PRO A 209 -23.37 -8.78 7.58
CA PRO A 209 -24.82 -8.59 7.50
C PRO A 209 -25.25 -7.13 7.59
N GLY A 210 -26.26 -6.75 6.81
CA GLY A 210 -26.77 -5.38 6.71
C GLY A 210 -25.95 -4.41 5.84
N TYR A 211 -24.63 -4.60 5.72
CA TYR A 211 -23.79 -3.73 4.88
C TYR A 211 -24.22 -3.79 3.42
N GLY A 212 -24.31 -2.61 2.80
CA GLY A 212 -24.63 -2.49 1.38
C GLY A 212 -26.08 -2.81 1.00
N SER A 213 -26.97 -3.07 1.97
CA SER A 213 -28.37 -3.44 1.74
C SER A 213 -29.16 -2.41 0.92
N SER A 214 -28.88 -1.13 1.13
CA SER A 214 -29.49 -0.01 0.39
C SER A 214 -28.66 0.49 -0.80
N ALA A 215 -27.35 0.17 -0.83
CA ALA A 215 -26.40 0.76 -1.80
C ALA A 215 -25.98 -0.21 -2.91
N PHE A 216 -26.03 -1.52 -2.67
CA PHE A 216 -25.69 -2.55 -3.64
C PHE A 216 -26.92 -3.39 -3.93
N GLN A 217 -27.10 -3.79 -5.19
CA GLN A 217 -28.12 -4.77 -5.56
C GLN A 217 -27.48 -6.17 -5.69
N GLY A 218 -28.17 -7.19 -5.21
CA GLY A 218 -27.78 -8.59 -5.44
C GLY A 218 -26.57 -9.06 -4.64
N ARG A 219 -25.64 -9.78 -5.31
CA ARG A 219 -24.63 -10.67 -4.69
C ARG A 219 -23.51 -9.98 -3.91
N LEU A 220 -23.49 -8.65 -3.89
CA LEU A 220 -22.55 -7.83 -3.12
C LEU A 220 -23.14 -7.35 -1.78
N GLN A 221 -24.46 -7.53 -1.58
CA GLN A 221 -25.09 -7.25 -0.30
C GLN A 221 -24.55 -8.19 0.78
N HIS A 222 -24.45 -7.68 2.00
CA HIS A 222 -24.06 -8.45 3.18
C HIS A 222 -22.65 -9.05 3.11
N LYS A 223 -21.78 -8.49 2.27
CA LYS A 223 -20.36 -8.86 2.18
C LYS A 223 -19.47 -7.69 2.57
N ILE A 224 -18.28 -7.96 3.07
CA ILE A 224 -17.28 -6.89 3.28
C ILE A 224 -16.94 -6.20 1.94
N PRO A 225 -16.48 -4.94 1.93
CA PRO A 225 -16.05 -4.25 0.71
C PRO A 225 -14.85 -4.92 0.02
N SER A 226 -14.41 -4.35 -1.09
CA SER A 226 -13.16 -4.72 -1.77
C SER A 226 -12.01 -4.84 -0.76
N THR A 227 -11.34 -5.99 -0.74
CA THR A 227 -10.46 -6.33 0.38
C THR A 227 -9.07 -5.71 0.27
N ASP A 228 -8.69 -5.34 -0.95
CA ASP A 228 -7.50 -4.55 -1.23
C ASP A 228 -7.55 -3.14 -0.64
N GLY A 229 -8.71 -2.67 -0.16
CA GLY A 229 -8.83 -1.44 0.62
C GLY A 229 -8.60 -1.58 2.12
N PHE A 230 -8.52 -2.80 2.68
CA PHE A 230 -8.30 -2.97 4.13
C PHE A 230 -6.87 -2.64 4.55
N GLN A 231 -6.71 -1.87 5.61
CA GLN A 231 -5.43 -1.60 6.26
C GLN A 231 -5.43 -2.14 7.69
N LEU A 232 -4.28 -2.66 8.13
CA LEU A 232 -4.04 -2.95 9.54
C LEU A 232 -3.74 -1.64 10.26
N ASP A 233 -4.57 -1.29 11.26
CA ASP A 233 -4.35 -0.08 12.05
C ASP A 233 -3.01 -0.08 12.78
N ILE A 234 -2.45 1.11 12.98
CA ILE A 234 -1.16 1.31 13.66
C ILE A 234 -1.10 0.69 15.07
N SER A 235 -2.22 0.70 15.82
CA SER A 235 -2.34 0.04 17.13
C SER A 235 -2.37 -1.50 17.03
N LYS A 236 -2.57 -2.02 15.81
CA LYS A 236 -2.71 -3.45 15.50
C LYS A 236 -3.86 -4.15 16.22
N SER A 237 -4.96 -3.43 16.42
CA SER A 237 -6.15 -3.97 17.10
C SER A 237 -7.28 -4.35 16.14
N TYR A 238 -7.31 -3.76 14.94
CA TYR A 238 -8.33 -4.00 13.94
C TYR A 238 -7.81 -3.78 12.52
N LEU A 239 -8.51 -4.36 11.54
CA LEU A 239 -8.45 -3.93 10.15
C LEU A 239 -9.52 -2.88 9.91
N TYR A 240 -9.28 -1.92 9.03
CA TYR A 240 -10.29 -0.96 8.60
C TYR A 240 -10.24 -0.67 7.11
N HIS A 241 -11.37 -0.25 6.54
CA HIS A 241 -11.49 0.26 5.18
C HIS A 241 -12.52 1.40 5.16
N LEU A 242 -12.11 2.56 4.64
CA LEU A 242 -13.02 3.64 4.25
C LEU A 242 -13.58 3.35 2.86
N ALA A 243 -14.79 2.79 2.80
CA ALA A 243 -15.43 2.34 1.57
C ALA A 243 -16.59 3.29 1.21
N GLY A 244 -16.32 4.29 0.37
CA GLY A 244 -17.30 5.31 -0.02
C GLY A 244 -17.77 6.10 1.22
N ALA A 245 -19.01 5.90 1.64
CA ALA A 245 -19.60 6.56 2.80
C ALA A 245 -19.62 5.68 4.07
N PHE A 246 -18.79 4.64 4.14
CA PHE A 246 -18.76 3.72 5.26
C PHE A 246 -17.35 3.54 5.82
N LEU A 247 -17.25 3.44 7.15
CA LEU A 247 -16.11 2.84 7.83
C LEU A 247 -16.45 1.37 8.12
N VAL A 248 -15.72 0.44 7.50
CA VAL A 248 -15.81 -0.98 7.81
C VAL A 248 -14.62 -1.39 8.65
N THR A 249 -14.85 -2.13 9.73
CA THR A 249 -13.81 -2.59 10.65
C THR A 249 -13.89 -4.08 10.90
N ILE A 250 -12.75 -4.71 11.17
CA ILE A 250 -12.65 -6.09 11.65
C ILE A 250 -11.79 -6.06 12.91
N ASN A 251 -12.39 -6.26 14.08
CA ASN A 251 -11.65 -6.35 15.33
C ASN A 251 -10.91 -7.70 15.39
N LEU A 252 -9.58 -7.67 15.42
CA LEU A 252 -8.75 -8.87 15.28
C LEU A 252 -8.80 -9.76 16.52
N VAL A 253 -9.01 -9.18 17.71
CA VAL A 253 -9.11 -9.91 18.98
C VAL A 253 -10.42 -10.69 19.05
N THR A 254 -11.54 -10.04 18.79
CA THR A 254 -12.88 -10.66 18.86
C THR A 254 -13.28 -11.40 17.59
N GLY A 255 -12.66 -11.07 16.45
CA GLY A 255 -13.04 -11.56 15.13
C GLY A 255 -14.31 -10.91 14.56
N LYS A 256 -14.92 -9.94 15.26
CA LYS A 256 -16.16 -9.29 14.80
C LYS A 256 -15.85 -8.28 13.69
N ALA A 257 -16.59 -8.40 12.58
CA ALA A 257 -16.66 -7.37 11.55
C ALA A 257 -17.86 -6.45 11.82
N ASP A 258 -17.70 -5.15 11.57
CA ASP A 258 -18.72 -4.13 11.80
C ASP A 258 -18.62 -3.00 10.76
N TYR A 259 -19.66 -2.19 10.63
CA TYR A 259 -19.64 -1.00 9.80
C TYR A 259 -20.43 0.15 10.39
N GLN A 260 -20.00 1.37 10.06
CA GLN A 260 -20.69 2.60 10.41
C GLN A 260 -20.85 3.48 9.17
N SER A 261 -22.05 4.04 9.00
CA SER A 261 -22.27 5.07 7.99
C SER A 261 -21.62 6.38 8.43
N LEU A 262 -20.86 6.98 7.52
CA LEU A 262 -20.23 8.29 7.67
C LEU A 262 -20.98 9.36 6.86
N LYS A 263 -22.19 9.06 6.39
CA LYS A 263 -22.97 9.92 5.51
C LYS A 263 -23.13 11.34 6.07
N ASN A 264 -23.57 11.48 7.32
CA ASN A 264 -23.76 12.79 7.94
C ASN A 264 -22.43 13.57 8.04
N THR A 265 -21.35 12.93 8.49
CA THR A 265 -20.02 13.54 8.55
C THR A 265 -19.56 14.04 7.18
N LEU A 266 -19.83 13.27 6.12
CA LEU A 266 -19.45 13.62 4.75
C LEU A 266 -20.29 14.77 4.22
N GLU A 267 -21.62 14.70 4.38
CA GLU A 267 -22.56 15.75 3.94
C GLU A 267 -22.31 17.09 4.62
N GLU A 268 -21.98 17.11 5.92
CA GLU A 268 -21.58 18.32 6.66
C GLU A 268 -20.39 19.06 6.01
N ASN A 269 -19.59 18.36 5.23
CA ASN A 269 -18.41 18.87 4.54
C ASN A 269 -18.55 18.83 3.01
N VAL A 270 -19.78 18.65 2.49
CA VAL A 270 -20.09 18.59 1.05
C VAL A 270 -19.34 17.45 0.32
N PHE A 271 -19.01 16.36 1.02
CA PHE A 271 -18.39 15.17 0.47
C PHE A 271 -19.42 14.13 0.02
N SER A 272 -19.19 13.50 -1.12
CA SER A 272 -19.96 12.35 -1.60
C SER A 272 -19.42 11.00 -1.08
N GLY A 273 -18.16 10.97 -0.66
CA GLY A 273 -17.51 9.76 -0.13
C GLY A 273 -15.99 9.84 -0.12
N PHE A 274 -15.36 8.85 0.51
CA PHE A 274 -13.93 8.61 0.36
C PHE A 274 -13.63 7.94 -0.98
N ARG A 275 -12.58 8.41 -1.64
CA ARG A 275 -12.06 7.76 -2.85
C ARG A 275 -11.52 6.39 -2.48
N TRP A 276 -11.73 5.39 -3.35
CA TRP A 276 -11.12 4.08 -3.18
C TRP A 276 -9.59 4.20 -3.15
N SER A 277 -8.95 3.42 -2.28
CA SER A 277 -7.50 3.39 -2.12
C SER A 277 -7.06 2.02 -1.61
N THR A 278 -5.86 1.59 -1.98
CA THR A 278 -5.26 0.33 -1.51
C THR A 278 -4.55 0.46 -0.16
N GLY A 279 -4.52 1.68 0.40
CA GLY A 279 -3.96 1.98 1.71
C GLY A 279 -4.16 3.44 2.09
N TYR A 280 -3.67 3.81 3.27
CA TYR A 280 -3.88 5.12 3.86
C TYR A 280 -2.62 5.55 4.61
N ALA A 281 -2.34 6.86 4.58
CA ALA A 281 -1.47 7.44 5.58
C ALA A 281 -2.24 7.54 6.91
N GLU A 282 -1.58 7.30 8.03
CA GLU A 282 -2.21 7.39 9.34
C GLU A 282 -1.20 7.73 10.44
N ASP A 283 -1.72 8.32 11.52
CA ASP A 283 -1.06 8.39 12.82
C ASP A 283 -1.97 7.79 13.90
N GLU A 284 -1.70 8.08 15.17
CA GLU A 284 -2.48 7.56 16.30
C GLU A 284 -3.93 8.04 16.30
N THR A 285 -4.22 9.23 15.74
CA THR A 285 -5.51 9.90 15.85
C THR A 285 -6.26 10.03 14.52
N HIS A 286 -5.54 10.07 13.41
CA HIS A 286 -6.10 10.42 12.09
C HIS A 286 -5.74 9.41 11.00
N ILE A 287 -6.68 9.27 10.07
CA ILE A 287 -6.48 8.68 8.75
C ILE A 287 -6.41 9.82 7.75
N TYR A 288 -5.37 9.84 6.94
CA TYR A 288 -5.17 10.81 5.88
C TYR A 288 -5.41 10.14 4.53
N THR A 289 -6.39 10.66 3.79
CA THR A 289 -6.86 10.04 2.54
C THR A 289 -7.47 11.08 1.61
N ILE A 290 -7.97 10.63 0.47
CA ILE A 290 -8.68 11.43 -0.50
C ILE A 290 -10.19 11.24 -0.35
N ALA A 291 -10.94 12.35 -0.33
CA ALA A 291 -12.39 12.38 -0.41
C ALA A 291 -12.83 13.11 -1.68
N GLU A 292 -13.99 12.74 -2.19
CA GLU A 292 -14.62 13.36 -3.35
C GLU A 292 -15.77 14.26 -2.89
N MET A 293 -15.85 15.45 -3.46
CA MET A 293 -16.92 16.40 -3.16
C MET A 293 -18.14 16.18 -4.05
N ASN A 294 -19.31 16.52 -3.51
CA ASN A 294 -20.55 16.51 -4.26
C ASN A 294 -20.57 17.62 -5.31
N ARG A 295 -20.20 17.29 -6.55
CA ARG A 295 -20.15 18.25 -7.66
C ARG A 295 -21.48 18.95 -7.93
N PHE A 296 -22.61 18.30 -7.67
CA PHE A 296 -23.93 18.86 -7.94
C PHE A 296 -24.27 19.97 -6.95
N GLU A 297 -23.92 19.77 -5.67
CA GLU A 297 -24.08 20.79 -4.63
C GLU A 297 -23.16 21.99 -4.86
N LEU A 298 -21.98 21.75 -5.44
CA LEU A 298 -21.02 22.80 -5.79
C LEU A 298 -21.28 23.46 -7.15
N GLY A 299 -22.21 22.94 -7.96
CA GLY A 299 -22.48 23.45 -9.32
C GLY A 299 -21.32 23.26 -10.29
N LEU A 300 -20.54 22.19 -10.16
CA LEU A 300 -19.36 21.89 -10.98
C LEU A 300 -19.62 20.73 -11.95
N ASP A 301 -18.97 20.77 -13.11
CA ASP A 301 -19.02 19.72 -14.12
C ASP A 301 -18.04 18.55 -13.86
N TYR A 302 -17.02 18.78 -13.03
CA TYR A 302 -16.07 17.78 -12.54
C TYR A 302 -16.30 17.41 -11.08
N ILE A 303 -15.76 16.27 -10.62
CA ILE A 303 -15.77 15.85 -9.20
C ILE A 303 -14.53 16.41 -8.51
N PRO A 304 -14.65 17.39 -7.60
CA PRO A 304 -13.49 17.90 -6.88
C PRO A 304 -12.94 16.86 -5.93
N GLN A 305 -11.62 16.78 -5.86
CA GLN A 305 -10.90 15.90 -4.95
C GLN A 305 -10.29 16.73 -3.82
N CYS A 306 -10.37 16.19 -2.61
CA CYS A 306 -9.81 16.80 -1.41
C CYS A 306 -8.91 15.81 -0.70
N ILE A 307 -7.79 16.28 -0.15
CA ILE A 307 -7.09 15.55 0.89
C ILE A 307 -7.76 15.87 2.23
N VAL A 308 -7.96 14.86 3.07
CA VAL A 308 -8.70 14.99 4.33
C VAL A 308 -7.95 14.36 5.49
N ALA A 309 -8.12 14.92 6.68
CA ALA A 309 -7.73 14.33 7.96
C ALA A 309 -9.00 13.84 8.68
N PHE A 310 -9.24 12.53 8.63
CA PHE A 310 -10.39 11.87 9.25
C PHE A 310 -10.01 11.34 10.64
N ASN A 311 -10.69 11.81 11.68
CA ASN A 311 -10.41 11.44 13.06
C ASN A 311 -10.96 10.05 13.38
N LYS A 312 -10.09 9.12 13.77
CA LYS A 312 -10.42 7.72 14.05
C LYS A 312 -11.40 7.54 15.21
N LYS A 313 -11.39 8.47 16.17
CA LYS A 313 -12.18 8.37 17.41
C LYS A 313 -13.51 9.11 17.31
N THR A 314 -13.49 10.35 16.80
CA THR A 314 -14.69 11.17 16.71
C THR A 314 -15.48 10.89 15.43
N LEU A 315 -14.84 10.25 14.44
CA LEU A 315 -15.40 9.95 13.11
C LEU A 315 -15.83 11.22 12.38
N LYS A 316 -15.06 12.29 12.57
CA LYS A 316 -15.25 13.60 11.94
C LYS A 316 -14.10 13.90 10.98
N ILE A 317 -14.36 14.77 10.01
CA ILE A 317 -13.30 15.41 9.22
C ILE A 317 -12.85 16.62 10.01
N ASP A 318 -11.64 16.57 10.56
CA ASP A 318 -11.10 17.67 11.36
C ASP A 318 -10.46 18.75 10.46
N TRP A 319 -10.02 18.35 9.26
CA TRP A 319 -9.39 19.24 8.29
C TRP A 319 -9.48 18.66 6.88
N HIS A 320 -9.55 19.53 5.86
CA HIS A 320 -9.41 19.14 4.46
C HIS A 320 -8.82 20.26 3.61
N TYR A 321 -8.28 19.90 2.46
CA TYR A 321 -7.83 20.83 1.43
C TYR A 321 -8.33 20.37 0.05
N ARG A 322 -9.01 21.28 -0.67
CA ARG A 322 -9.51 21.06 -2.02
C ARG A 322 -8.47 21.47 -3.05
N PHE A 323 -8.21 20.59 -4.02
CA PHE A 323 -7.33 20.91 -5.15
C PHE A 323 -8.13 21.71 -6.19
N GLU A 324 -7.93 23.03 -6.22
CA GLU A 324 -8.59 23.93 -7.17
C GLU A 324 -7.74 24.09 -8.44
N GLY A 325 -8.32 23.78 -9.61
CA GLY A 325 -7.61 23.84 -10.90
C GLY A 325 -6.51 22.79 -11.07
N ASP A 326 -6.47 21.80 -10.18
CA ASP A 326 -5.52 20.69 -10.15
C ASP A 326 -6.29 19.42 -9.72
N TRP A 327 -5.68 18.25 -9.82
CA TRP A 327 -6.31 16.98 -9.42
C TRP A 327 -5.32 16.08 -8.69
N VAL A 328 -5.79 15.04 -8.01
CA VAL A 328 -4.92 14.19 -7.19
C VAL A 328 -4.38 13.02 -8.01
N LYS A 329 -3.05 12.99 -8.21
CA LYS A 329 -2.36 11.97 -9.02
C LYS A 329 -2.09 10.67 -8.29
N THR A 330 -1.78 10.72 -7.00
CA THR A 330 -1.45 9.54 -6.18
C THR A 330 -2.56 9.22 -5.17
N ASP A 331 -2.93 7.94 -5.04
CA ASP A 331 -4.03 7.49 -4.16
C ASP A 331 -3.72 7.56 -2.68
N ILE A 332 -2.47 7.32 -2.30
CA ILE A 332 -2.04 7.25 -0.90
C ILE A 332 -1.15 8.44 -0.60
N PRO A 333 -1.62 9.42 0.21
CA PRO A 333 -0.74 10.45 0.77
C PRO A 333 0.39 9.81 1.56
N GLN A 334 1.53 10.49 1.71
CA GLN A 334 2.59 10.01 2.59
C GLN A 334 2.67 10.87 3.84
N LEU A 335 2.78 10.24 5.00
CA LEU A 335 3.00 10.92 6.27
C LEU A 335 4.45 10.72 6.72
N ALA A 336 5.15 11.80 7.05
CA ALA A 336 6.45 11.74 7.68
C ALA A 336 6.75 13.02 8.46
N ASN A 337 7.27 12.87 9.69
CA ASN A 337 7.68 13.98 10.56
C ASN A 337 6.59 15.04 10.75
N ASN A 338 5.35 14.60 11.05
CA ASN A 338 4.18 15.47 11.19
C ASN A 338 3.84 16.29 9.94
N LYS A 339 4.38 15.92 8.77
CA LYS A 339 4.03 16.50 7.48
C LYS A 339 3.34 15.47 6.60
N LEU A 340 2.32 15.93 5.91
CA LEU A 340 1.57 15.15 4.94
C LEU A 340 1.94 15.62 3.53
N TYR A 341 2.29 14.67 2.67
CA TYR A 341 2.79 14.92 1.32
C TYR A 341 1.81 14.35 0.30
N GLN A 342 1.42 15.18 -0.67
CA GLN A 342 0.53 14.78 -1.76
C GLN A 342 1.03 15.33 -3.09
N LEU A 343 1.17 14.46 -4.09
CA LEU A 343 1.45 14.88 -5.47
C LEU A 343 0.15 14.99 -6.26
N SER A 344 0.07 16.07 -6.99
CA SER A 344 -1.05 16.36 -7.87
C SER A 344 -0.78 16.01 -9.32
N GLY A 345 -1.82 16.15 -10.15
CA GLY A 345 -1.83 15.93 -11.59
C GLY A 345 -0.85 16.84 -12.31
N ASP A 346 -0.76 18.08 -11.84
CA ASP A 346 0.15 19.11 -12.37
C ASP A 346 1.58 18.98 -11.88
N ASN A 347 1.97 17.80 -11.36
CA ASN A 347 3.31 17.52 -10.87
C ASN A 347 3.75 18.48 -9.75
N THR A 348 2.79 18.97 -8.96
CA THR A 348 3.05 19.83 -7.79
C THR A 348 3.03 19.00 -6.51
N LEU A 349 4.07 19.15 -5.68
CA LEU A 349 4.13 18.52 -4.37
C LEU A 349 3.59 19.48 -3.31
N TYR A 350 2.44 19.12 -2.75
CA TYR A 350 1.81 19.81 -1.63
C TYR A 350 2.33 19.23 -0.33
N ILE A 351 2.76 20.10 0.60
CA ILE A 351 3.23 19.73 1.93
C ILE A 351 2.37 20.44 2.97
N PHE A 352 1.61 19.64 3.71
CA PHE A 352 0.76 20.10 4.80
C PHE A 352 1.46 19.85 6.13
N GLU A 353 1.39 20.83 7.01
CA GLU A 353 2.02 20.81 8.34
C GLU A 353 0.92 21.08 9.35
N LYS A 354 0.92 20.35 10.47
CA LYS A 354 0.06 20.65 11.60
C LYS A 354 0.58 21.94 12.26
N GLU A 355 -0.29 22.91 12.50
CA GLU A 355 0.05 24.08 13.30
C GLU A 355 0.38 23.62 14.73
N GLU A 356 1.49 24.13 15.29
CA GLU A 356 1.93 23.82 16.67
C GLU A 356 1.05 24.47 17.73
#